data_AF-A0AAE0ACW9-F1
#
_entry.id   AF-A0AAE0ACW9-F1
#
_cell.length_a   1.000
_cell.length_b   1.000
_cell.length_c   1.000
_cell.angle_alpha   90.00
_cell.angle_beta   90.00
_cell.angle_gamma   90.00
#
_symmetry.space_group_name_H-M   'P 1'
#
loop_
_entity.id
_entity.type
_entity.pdbx_description
1 polymer ?
#
loop_
_entity_poly.entity_id
_entity_poly.type
_entity_poly.pdbx_seq_one_letter_code
_entity_poly.pdbx_strand_id
1 'polypeptide(L)'
;MGLEEFEPIFGEPKLELVNPKDPSPPGRFLFHVHSPDSSHLSIHVTDFLSNTWEAKRTVSQLEDMRDDLGIGGSWSDFIDYLIASIKSEDVKLVFQTNSHSDGIASAKLVAQKSKGMPRISISLTKLVGSAASEALANLSLGLFETFKSIQHNLIQEQERSCMLTKVISAEKEKNEKIESQLEQHSKRQKSQNMNSSEMSDVSDPSMNNGLLNSPDKQSARDPVSSKVANRVIPAYRRAKVRGAVLIDTEDDKHN
;
A
#
# COMPACT_ATOMS: atom_id res chain seq x y z
N MET A 1 0.22 27.86 10.11
CA MET A 1 0.32 26.56 9.42
C MET A 1 -0.92 26.49 8.56
N GLY A 2 -0.79 26.75 7.26
CA GLY A 2 -1.93 26.87 6.36
C GLY A 2 -2.18 25.58 5.60
N LEU A 3 -2.87 25.73 4.49
CA LEU A 3 -3.12 24.71 3.48
C LEU A 3 -2.20 24.91 2.26
N GLU A 4 -1.02 25.54 2.43
CA GLU A 4 -0.12 25.93 1.34
C GLU A 4 0.30 24.75 0.43
N GLU A 5 0.41 23.55 0.98
CA GLU A 5 0.88 22.34 0.27
C GLU A 5 -0.26 21.34 -0.04
N PHE A 6 -1.51 21.77 0.09
CA PHE A 6 -2.64 20.87 -0.12
C PHE A 6 -2.81 20.55 -1.61
N GLU A 7 -2.52 19.30 -1.99
CA GLU A 7 -2.76 18.81 -3.34
C GLU A 7 -4.25 18.59 -3.61
N PRO A 8 -4.77 19.00 -4.78
CA PRO A 8 -6.15 18.71 -5.17
C PRO A 8 -6.48 17.21 -5.15
N ILE A 9 -7.62 16.87 -4.57
CA ILE A 9 -8.11 15.50 -4.48
C ILE A 9 -9.39 15.37 -5.30
N PHE A 10 -9.40 14.40 -6.20
CA PHE A 10 -10.56 14.05 -7.01
C PHE A 10 -11.05 12.65 -6.64
N GLY A 11 -12.36 12.44 -6.68
CA GLY A 11 -12.91 11.11 -6.48
C GLY A 11 -14.39 11.03 -6.79
N GLU A 12 -14.89 9.80 -6.80
CA GLU A 12 -16.30 9.48 -6.99
C GLU A 12 -16.88 9.01 -5.65
N PRO A 13 -17.87 9.72 -5.07
CA PRO A 13 -18.48 9.32 -3.81
C PRO A 13 -19.58 8.27 -4.07
N LYS A 14 -19.76 7.36 -3.11
CA LYS A 14 -20.90 6.44 -3.06
C LYS A 14 -22.16 7.21 -2.68
N LEU A 15 -23.25 6.98 -3.40
CA LEU A 15 -24.48 7.74 -3.18
C LEU A 15 -25.36 7.06 -2.14
N GLU A 16 -25.79 7.82 -1.14
CA GLU A 16 -26.75 7.37 -0.13
C GLU A 16 -27.92 8.36 -0.05
N LEU A 17 -29.13 7.87 -0.24
CA LEU A 17 -30.35 8.68 -0.13
C LEU A 17 -31.07 8.36 1.18
N VAL A 18 -31.25 9.38 2.01
CA VAL A 18 -32.07 9.27 3.21
C VAL A 18 -33.52 9.52 2.83
N ASN A 19 -34.39 8.54 3.08
CA ASN A 19 -35.81 8.52 2.68
C ASN A 19 -36.03 8.53 1.14
N PRO A 20 -35.68 7.43 0.45
CA PRO A 20 -35.90 7.31 -0.99
C PRO A 20 -37.40 7.31 -1.29
N LYS A 21 -37.88 8.35 -1.98
CA LYS A 21 -39.22 8.35 -2.59
C LYS A 21 -39.21 7.68 -3.97
N ASP A 22 -38.10 7.83 -4.71
CA ASP A 22 -37.91 7.23 -6.03
C ASP A 22 -36.69 6.29 -6.08
N PRO A 23 -36.77 5.19 -6.86
CA PRO A 23 -35.70 4.22 -7.03
C PRO A 23 -34.69 4.57 -8.14
N SER A 24 -34.77 5.76 -8.77
CA SER A 24 -33.80 6.13 -9.80
C SER A 24 -32.44 6.37 -9.14
N PRO A 25 -31.36 5.71 -9.61
CA PRO A 25 -30.05 5.94 -9.05
C PRO A 25 -29.69 7.41 -9.32
N PRO A 26 -29.33 8.19 -8.29
CA PRO A 26 -28.76 9.50 -8.53
C PRO A 26 -27.58 9.35 -9.49
N GLY A 27 -27.45 10.28 -10.44
CA GLY A 27 -26.36 10.25 -11.44
C GLY A 27 -24.99 10.16 -10.78
N ARG A 28 -23.95 9.82 -11.55
CA ARG A 28 -22.59 9.76 -11.01
C ARG A 28 -22.17 11.18 -10.59
N PHE A 29 -21.68 11.30 -9.37
CA PHE A 29 -21.10 12.54 -8.87
C PHE A 29 -19.59 12.43 -8.86
N LEU A 30 -18.93 13.55 -9.04
CA LEU A 30 -17.51 13.70 -8.76
C LEU A 30 -17.32 14.77 -7.71
N PHE A 31 -16.43 14.52 -6.77
CA PHE A 31 -15.97 15.53 -5.83
C PHE A 31 -14.57 16.01 -6.19
N HIS A 32 -14.31 17.26 -5.84
CA HIS A 32 -13.04 17.94 -5.96
C HIS A 32 -12.79 18.70 -4.66
N VAL A 33 -11.70 18.36 -3.98
CA VAL A 33 -11.26 19.07 -2.79
C VAL A 33 -9.96 19.77 -3.12
N HIS A 34 -9.91 21.08 -2.94
CA HIS A 34 -8.74 21.88 -3.23
C HIS A 34 -8.62 23.06 -2.27
N SER A 35 -7.42 23.65 -2.20
CA SER A 35 -7.16 24.87 -1.46
C SER A 35 -7.00 26.04 -2.43
N PRO A 36 -8.00 26.93 -2.61
CA PRO A 36 -7.82 28.11 -3.46
C PRO A 36 -6.78 29.09 -2.90
N ASP A 37 -6.59 29.10 -1.58
CA ASP A 37 -5.60 29.88 -0.87
C ASP A 37 -5.09 29.10 0.35
N SER A 38 -4.16 29.66 1.12
CA SER A 38 -3.58 28.98 2.30
C SER A 38 -4.51 28.90 3.52
N SER A 39 -5.69 29.51 3.46
CA SER A 39 -6.60 29.68 4.60
C SER A 39 -7.96 28.99 4.43
N HIS A 40 -8.30 28.58 3.21
CA HIS A 40 -9.58 27.97 2.88
C HIS A 40 -9.41 26.62 2.19
N LEU A 41 -10.17 25.63 2.64
CA LEU A 41 -10.42 24.40 1.94
C LEU A 41 -11.77 24.50 1.22
N SER A 42 -11.77 24.23 -0.08
CA SER A 42 -12.96 24.21 -0.92
C SER A 42 -13.27 22.78 -1.35
N ILE A 43 -14.54 22.41 -1.25
CA ILE A 43 -15.06 21.10 -1.64
C ILE A 43 -16.20 21.35 -2.63
N HIS A 44 -16.03 20.90 -3.86
CA HIS A 44 -17.06 20.90 -4.89
C HIS A 44 -17.54 19.49 -5.15
N VAL A 45 -18.84 19.31 -5.35
CA VAL A 45 -19.43 18.03 -5.73
C VAL A 45 -20.42 18.29 -6.87
N THR A 46 -20.24 17.64 -8.01
CA THR A 46 -21.06 17.90 -9.20
C THR A 46 -21.41 16.64 -9.98
N ASP A 47 -22.59 16.66 -10.62
CA ASP A 47 -23.01 15.68 -11.63
C ASP A 47 -22.69 16.14 -13.07
N PHE A 48 -21.98 17.27 -13.23
CA PHE A 48 -21.69 17.94 -14.51
C PHE A 48 -22.92 18.37 -15.31
N LEU A 49 -24.11 18.33 -14.70
CA LEU A 49 -25.37 18.67 -15.34
C LEU A 49 -26.02 19.85 -14.62
N SER A 50 -26.71 19.57 -13.53
CA SER A 50 -27.60 20.53 -12.88
C SER A 50 -27.41 20.61 -11.37
N ASN A 51 -26.65 19.68 -10.80
CA ASN A 51 -26.43 19.60 -9.37
C ASN A 51 -24.95 19.84 -9.10
N THR A 52 -24.63 21.06 -8.69
CA THR A 52 -23.32 21.42 -8.15
C THR A 52 -23.49 21.90 -6.72
N TRP A 53 -22.66 21.39 -5.83
CA TRP A 53 -22.69 21.64 -4.40
C TRP A 53 -21.31 22.07 -3.93
N GLU A 54 -21.28 22.92 -2.91
CA GLU A 54 -20.04 23.47 -2.36
C GLU A 54 -20.02 23.46 -0.84
N ALA A 55 -18.84 23.23 -0.27
CA ALA A 55 -18.49 23.68 1.07
C ALA A 55 -17.14 24.39 1.05
N LYS A 56 -17.07 25.53 1.74
CA LYS A 56 -15.82 26.22 2.06
C LYS A 56 -15.57 26.13 3.55
N ARG A 57 -14.35 25.78 3.95
CA ARG A 57 -13.93 25.69 5.35
C ARG A 57 -12.69 26.50 5.58
N THR A 58 -12.72 27.40 6.57
CA THR A 58 -11.51 28.10 7.01
C THR A 58 -10.63 27.15 7.83
N VAL A 59 -9.35 27.48 7.98
CA VAL A 59 -8.44 26.77 8.91
C VAL A 59 -9.05 26.67 10.32
N SER A 60 -9.63 27.76 10.86
CA SER A 60 -10.27 27.73 12.18
C SER A 60 -11.45 26.75 12.25
N GLN A 61 -12.30 26.68 11.22
CA GLN A 61 -13.43 25.74 11.20
C GLN A 61 -12.96 24.28 11.10
N LEU A 62 -11.82 24.06 10.46
CA LEU A 62 -11.20 22.75 10.39
C LEU A 62 -10.54 22.38 11.74
N GLU A 63 -9.99 23.33 12.48
CA GLU A 63 -9.51 23.13 13.87
C GLU A 63 -10.67 22.79 14.80
N ASP A 64 -11.78 23.53 14.74
CA ASP A 64 -12.99 23.22 15.49
C ASP A 64 -13.48 21.79 15.17
N MET A 65 -13.48 21.43 13.88
CA MET A 65 -13.84 20.08 13.44
C MET A 65 -12.87 19.00 13.96
N ARG A 66 -11.57 19.28 14.06
CA ARG A 66 -10.59 18.36 14.67
C ARG A 66 -10.96 18.08 16.12
N ASP A 67 -11.26 19.15 16.85
CA ASP A 67 -11.55 19.09 18.28
C ASP A 67 -12.90 18.37 18.52
N ASP A 68 -13.92 18.64 17.71
CA ASP A 68 -15.22 17.94 17.72
C ASP A 68 -15.09 16.43 17.46
N LEU A 69 -14.17 16.03 16.57
CA LEU A 69 -13.89 14.63 16.27
C LEU A 69 -13.00 13.96 17.31
N GLY A 70 -12.40 14.71 18.24
CA GLY A 70 -11.48 14.21 19.25
C GLY A 70 -10.18 13.67 18.66
N ILE A 71 -9.75 14.19 17.50
CA ILE A 71 -8.50 13.77 16.85
C ILE A 71 -7.35 14.54 17.50
N GLY A 72 -6.61 13.87 18.38
CA GLY A 72 -5.39 14.42 18.98
C GLY A 72 -4.22 14.47 17.98
N GLY A 73 -3.17 15.19 18.35
CA GLY A 73 -1.96 15.35 17.55
C GLY A 73 -1.76 16.78 17.09
N SER A 74 -0.84 16.96 16.14
CA SER A 74 -0.56 18.24 15.52
C SER A 74 -1.63 18.62 14.47
N TRP A 75 -1.61 19.87 14.02
CA TRP A 75 -2.42 20.31 12.88
C TRP A 75 -2.15 19.48 11.62
N SER A 76 -0.88 19.20 11.32
CA SER A 76 -0.49 18.38 10.18
C SER A 76 -1.04 16.96 10.27
N ASP A 77 -1.02 16.34 11.46
CA ASP A 77 -1.59 14.99 11.66
C ASP A 77 -3.09 14.97 11.34
N PHE A 78 -3.80 16.05 11.67
CA PHE A 78 -5.21 16.19 11.32
C PHE A 78 -5.43 16.41 9.82
N ILE A 79 -4.62 17.22 9.16
CA ILE A 79 -4.71 17.40 7.70
C ILE A 79 -4.40 16.08 6.97
N ASP A 80 -3.39 15.34 7.40
CA ASP A 80 -3.09 14.01 6.88
C ASP A 80 -4.26 13.04 7.09
N TYR A 81 -4.91 13.11 8.26
CA TYR A 81 -6.12 12.35 8.54
C TYR A 81 -7.28 12.71 7.60
N LEU A 82 -7.50 14.02 7.37
CA LEU A 82 -8.51 14.53 6.46
C LEU A 82 -8.26 14.06 5.02
N ILE A 83 -7.03 14.21 4.54
CA ILE A 83 -6.59 13.76 3.21
C ILE A 83 -6.80 12.25 3.07
N ALA A 84 -6.35 11.46 4.05
CA ALA A 84 -6.51 10.01 4.04
C ALA A 84 -7.99 9.58 4.09
N SER A 85 -8.84 10.34 4.79
CA SER A 85 -10.28 10.10 4.82
C SER A 85 -10.94 10.36 3.46
N ILE A 86 -10.59 11.47 2.81
CA ILE A 86 -11.14 11.86 1.50
C ILE A 86 -10.60 10.97 0.37
N LYS A 87 -9.34 10.51 0.46
CA LYS A 87 -8.75 9.54 -0.50
C LYS A 87 -9.20 8.09 -0.27
N SER A 88 -9.99 7.82 0.78
CA SER A 88 -10.49 6.48 1.06
C SER A 88 -11.56 6.04 0.07
N GLU A 89 -11.77 4.74 -0.06
CA GLU A 89 -12.85 4.18 -0.87
C GLU A 89 -14.25 4.33 -0.23
N ASP A 90 -14.35 4.83 1.01
CA ASP A 90 -15.60 4.95 1.76
C ASP A 90 -16.07 6.40 1.89
N VAL A 91 -15.87 7.19 0.84
CA VAL A 91 -16.48 8.51 0.72
C VAL A 91 -17.91 8.36 0.20
N LYS A 92 -18.84 9.01 0.89
CA LYS A 92 -20.27 8.95 0.62
C LYS A 92 -20.84 10.34 0.43
N LEU A 93 -21.72 10.48 -0.55
CA LEU A 93 -22.54 11.66 -0.75
C LEU A 93 -23.95 11.33 -0.28
N VAL A 94 -24.33 11.92 0.85
CA VAL A 94 -25.60 11.68 1.52
C VAL A 94 -26.56 12.80 1.15
N PHE A 95 -27.67 12.46 0.50
CA PHE A 95 -28.75 13.39 0.21
C PHE A 95 -29.89 13.25 1.21
N GLN A 96 -30.39 14.39 1.68
CA GLN A 96 -31.58 14.46 2.51
C GLN A 96 -32.68 15.20 1.74
N THR A 97 -33.73 14.48 1.38
CA THR A 97 -34.96 15.04 0.82
C THR A 97 -35.83 15.61 1.94
N ASN A 98 -36.49 16.74 1.68
CA ASN A 98 -37.50 17.24 2.60
C ASN A 98 -38.81 16.47 2.39
N SER A 99 -39.60 16.33 3.45
CA SER A 99 -40.90 15.65 3.38
C SER A 99 -41.89 16.40 2.47
N HIS A 100 -41.73 17.72 2.34
CA HIS A 100 -42.71 18.64 1.74
C HIS A 100 -42.42 19.07 0.28
N SER A 101 -41.27 18.72 -0.31
CA SER A 101 -40.98 18.97 -1.72
C SER A 101 -40.28 17.77 -2.35
N ASP A 102 -40.32 17.68 -3.68
CA ASP A 102 -39.64 16.64 -4.45
C ASP A 102 -38.13 16.90 -4.61
N GLY A 103 -37.63 17.98 -4.01
CA GLY A 103 -36.23 18.40 -4.13
C GLY A 103 -35.31 17.86 -3.04
N ILE A 104 -34.04 17.67 -3.40
CA ILE A 104 -32.95 17.49 -2.44
C ILE A 104 -32.80 18.77 -1.61
N ALA A 105 -33.04 18.67 -0.30
CA ALA A 105 -33.03 19.82 0.60
C ALA A 105 -31.64 20.11 1.18
N SER A 106 -30.83 19.08 1.39
CA SER A 106 -29.42 19.23 1.75
C SER A 106 -28.58 18.04 1.28
N ALA A 107 -27.28 18.28 1.14
CA ALA A 107 -26.30 17.27 0.81
C ALA A 107 -25.15 17.33 1.82
N LYS A 108 -24.56 16.16 2.14
CA LYS A 108 -23.38 16.07 3.00
C LYS A 108 -22.38 15.10 2.39
N LEU A 109 -21.11 15.49 2.39
CA LEU A 109 -20.01 14.59 2.10
C LEU A 109 -19.56 13.93 3.40
N VAL A 110 -19.57 12.61 3.44
CA VAL A 110 -19.15 11.81 4.60
C VAL A 110 -17.94 10.99 4.18
N ALA A 111 -16.83 11.12 4.91
CA ALA A 111 -15.60 10.42 4.62
C ALA A 111 -15.07 9.72 5.88
N GLN A 112 -14.47 8.55 5.71
CA GLN A 112 -13.91 7.77 6.82
C GLN A 112 -12.61 7.10 6.39
N LYS A 113 -11.49 7.44 7.04
CA LYS A 113 -10.17 6.87 6.75
C LYS A 113 -10.17 5.34 6.76
N SER A 114 -10.77 4.73 7.78
CA SER A 114 -10.93 3.29 7.89
C SER A 114 -12.02 2.93 8.92
N LYS A 115 -12.52 1.70 8.86
CA LYS A 115 -13.55 1.21 9.77
C LYS A 115 -13.11 1.37 11.23
N GLY A 116 -13.94 2.02 12.04
CA GLY A 116 -13.69 2.26 13.46
C GLY A 116 -13.04 3.61 13.77
N MET A 117 -12.58 4.35 12.75
CA MET A 117 -12.05 5.71 12.91
C MET A 117 -13.17 6.77 12.88
N PRO A 118 -12.98 7.96 13.47
CA PRO A 118 -13.96 9.05 13.43
C PRO A 118 -14.40 9.42 12.01
N ARG A 119 -15.69 9.70 11.81
CA ARG A 119 -16.22 10.07 10.49
C ARG A 119 -16.20 11.57 10.31
N ILE A 120 -15.67 12.02 9.19
CA ILE A 120 -15.73 13.42 8.78
C ILE A 120 -17.05 13.64 8.05
N SER A 121 -17.84 14.62 8.47
CA SER A 121 -19.10 14.97 7.82
C SER A 121 -19.13 16.45 7.49
N ILE A 122 -19.19 16.78 6.21
CA ILE A 122 -19.15 18.16 5.73
C ILE A 122 -20.47 18.45 5.02
N SER A 123 -21.25 19.37 5.59
CA SER A 123 -22.48 19.83 4.95
C SER A 123 -22.17 20.71 3.75
N LEU A 124 -22.90 20.48 2.66
CA LEU A 124 -22.74 21.14 1.37
C LEU A 124 -23.95 22.02 1.08
N THR A 125 -23.70 23.14 0.39
CA THR A 125 -24.71 24.08 -0.06
C THR A 125 -24.90 23.97 -1.57
N LYS A 126 -26.14 23.94 -2.05
CA LYS A 126 -26.42 23.89 -3.49
C LYS A 126 -26.00 25.20 -4.15
N LEU A 127 -25.19 25.12 -5.19
CA LEU A 127 -24.83 26.26 -6.03
C LEU A 127 -25.83 26.42 -7.18
N VAL A 128 -26.06 27.66 -7.59
CA VAL A 128 -26.93 28.02 -8.72
C VAL A 128 -26.29 29.12 -9.56
N GLY A 129 -26.69 29.22 -10.83
CA GLY A 129 -26.25 30.29 -11.73
C GLY A 129 -24.72 30.31 -11.95
N SER A 130 -24.14 31.50 -11.93
CA SER A 130 -22.71 31.72 -12.22
C SER A 130 -21.79 30.97 -11.25
N ALA A 131 -22.14 30.89 -9.97
CA ALA A 131 -21.35 30.18 -8.96
C ALA A 131 -21.23 28.68 -9.28
N ALA A 132 -22.31 28.05 -9.76
CA ALA A 132 -22.29 26.66 -10.18
C ALA A 132 -21.40 26.45 -11.41
N SER A 133 -21.50 27.34 -12.40
CA SER A 133 -20.66 27.26 -13.60
C SER A 133 -19.17 27.51 -13.30
N GLU A 134 -18.85 28.39 -12.36
CA GLU A 134 -17.48 28.67 -11.94
C GLU A 134 -16.87 27.47 -11.20
N ALA A 135 -17.62 26.89 -10.24
CA ALA A 135 -17.19 25.67 -9.55
C ALA A 135 -16.96 24.51 -10.55
N LEU A 136 -17.85 24.35 -11.54
CA LEU A 136 -17.71 23.35 -12.59
C LEU A 136 -16.47 23.61 -13.47
N ALA A 137 -16.21 24.86 -13.83
CA ALA A 137 -15.04 25.25 -14.62
C ALA A 137 -13.74 24.97 -13.86
N ASN A 138 -13.67 25.33 -12.58
CA ASN A 138 -12.52 25.08 -11.71
C ASN A 138 -12.25 23.58 -11.55
N LEU A 139 -13.30 22.80 -11.30
CA LEU A 139 -13.20 21.34 -11.21
C LEU A 139 -12.72 20.73 -12.54
N SER A 140 -13.26 21.19 -13.67
CA SER A 140 -12.89 20.69 -15.00
C SER A 140 -11.44 21.01 -15.35
N LEU A 141 -10.98 22.23 -15.04
CA LEU A 141 -9.60 22.65 -15.23
C LEU A 141 -8.64 21.82 -14.36
N GLY A 142 -8.97 21.66 -13.07
CA GLY A 142 -8.17 20.86 -12.14
C GLY A 142 -8.07 19.38 -12.57
N LEU A 143 -9.15 18.79 -13.10
CA LEU A 143 -9.11 17.44 -13.68
C LEU A 143 -8.16 17.36 -14.88
N PHE A 144 -8.19 18.36 -15.76
CA PHE A 144 -7.34 18.38 -16.94
C PHE A 144 -5.85 18.55 -16.57
N GLU A 145 -5.55 19.39 -15.58
CA GLU A 145 -4.18 19.60 -15.10
C GLU A 145 -3.63 18.36 -14.39
N THR A 146 -4.42 17.74 -13.51
CA THR A 146 -4.02 16.49 -12.85
C THR A 146 -3.85 15.35 -13.86
N PHE A 147 -4.73 15.24 -14.85
CA PHE A 147 -4.57 14.27 -15.94
C PHE A 147 -3.25 14.47 -16.70
N LYS A 148 -2.92 15.71 -17.09
CA LYS A 148 -1.65 16.01 -17.77
C LYS A 148 -0.44 15.66 -16.92
N SER A 149 -0.49 15.97 -15.62
CA SER A 149 0.58 15.63 -14.67
C SER A 149 0.76 14.10 -14.56
N ILE A 150 -0.33 13.36 -14.38
CA ILE A 150 -0.32 11.89 -14.28
C ILE A 150 0.22 11.28 -15.58
N GLN A 151 -0.24 11.74 -16.75
CA GLN A 151 0.25 11.29 -18.05
C GLN A 151 1.76 11.51 -18.19
N HIS A 152 2.25 12.68 -17.82
CA HIS A 152 3.68 12.99 -17.88
C HIS A 152 4.50 12.06 -16.97
N ASN A 153 4.05 11.88 -15.72
CA ASN A 153 4.70 10.98 -14.76
C ASN A 153 4.70 9.53 -15.22
N LEU A 154 3.59 9.06 -15.81
CA LEU A 154 3.47 7.71 -16.36
C LEU A 154 4.47 7.46 -17.49
N ILE A 155 4.66 8.44 -18.38
CA ILE A 155 5.65 8.34 -19.47
C ILE A 155 7.06 8.24 -18.90
N GLN A 156 7.42 9.11 -17.94
CA GLN A 156 8.73 9.04 -17.29
C GLN A 156 8.98 7.69 -16.59
N GLU A 157 7.96 7.16 -15.91
CA GLU A 157 8.07 5.89 -15.21
C GLU A 157 8.24 4.71 -16.19
N GLN A 158 7.53 4.75 -17.32
CA GLN A 158 7.69 3.78 -18.39
C GLN A 158 9.11 3.79 -18.98
N GLU A 159 9.70 4.97 -19.18
CA GLU A 159 11.09 5.11 -19.65
C GLU A 159 12.08 4.56 -18.63
N ARG A 160 11.91 4.88 -17.35
CA ARG A 160 12.72 4.34 -16.24
C ARG A 160 12.65 2.82 -16.17
N SER A 161 11.45 2.26 -16.30
CA SER A 161 11.22 0.80 -16.29
C SER A 161 11.91 0.10 -17.47
N CYS A 162 11.89 0.70 -18.67
CA CYS A 162 12.61 0.20 -19.83
C CYS A 162 14.14 0.20 -19.60
N MET A 163 14.67 1.27 -19.03
CA MET A 163 16.09 1.37 -18.69
C MET A 163 16.50 0.34 -17.64
N LEU A 164 15.70 0.18 -16.58
CA LEU A 164 15.95 -0.81 -15.53
C LEU A 164 15.97 -2.24 -16.11
N THR A 165 15.04 -2.55 -17.02
CA THR A 165 14.97 -3.85 -17.69
C THR A 165 16.26 -4.16 -18.46
N LYS A 166 16.82 -3.16 -19.17
CA LYS A 166 18.10 -3.33 -19.88
C LYS A 166 19.26 -3.61 -18.92
N VAL A 167 19.33 -2.88 -17.81
CA VAL A 167 20.37 -3.08 -16.78
C VAL A 167 20.25 -4.48 -16.17
N ILE A 168 19.03 -4.91 -15.82
CA ILE A 168 18.78 -6.24 -15.27
C ILE A 168 19.23 -7.34 -16.26
N SER A 169 18.92 -7.21 -17.54
CA SER A 169 19.34 -8.18 -18.56
C SER A 169 20.86 -8.23 -18.71
N ALA A 170 21.53 -7.08 -18.74
CA ALA A 170 23.00 -7.01 -18.81
C ALA A 170 23.66 -7.63 -17.57
N GLU A 171 23.09 -7.42 -16.39
CA GLU A 171 23.60 -8.00 -15.15
C GLU A 171 23.37 -9.51 -15.08
N LYS A 172 22.21 -9.99 -15.55
CA LYS A 172 21.94 -11.43 -15.71
C LYS A 172 22.94 -12.09 -16.65
N GLU A 173 23.22 -11.49 -17.81
CA GLU A 173 24.20 -12.02 -18.76
C GLU A 173 25.61 -12.09 -18.15
N LYS A 174 26.02 -11.07 -17.37
CA LYS A 174 27.29 -11.11 -16.63
C LYS A 174 27.32 -12.22 -15.58
N ASN A 175 26.24 -12.39 -14.82
CA ASN A 175 26.14 -13.43 -13.82
C ASN A 175 26.21 -14.83 -14.45
N GLU A 176 25.49 -15.07 -15.55
CA GLU A 176 25.55 -16.33 -16.31
C GLU A 176 26.98 -16.60 -16.82
N LYS A 177 27.68 -15.56 -17.30
CA LYS A 177 29.09 -15.68 -17.69
C LYS A 177 29.98 -16.08 -16.51
N ILE A 178 29.83 -15.43 -15.35
CA ILE A 178 30.60 -15.74 -14.14
C ILE A 178 30.33 -17.17 -13.66
N GLU A 179 29.06 -17.59 -13.62
CA GLU A 179 28.66 -18.96 -13.28
C GLU A 179 29.29 -19.98 -14.24
N SER A 180 29.25 -19.71 -15.55
CA SER A 180 29.86 -20.58 -16.56
C SER A 180 31.38 -20.71 -16.39
N GLN A 181 32.07 -19.62 -16.04
CA GLN A 181 33.50 -19.63 -15.76
C GLN A 181 33.82 -20.44 -14.50
N LEU A 182 33.08 -20.22 -13.41
CA LEU A 182 33.21 -20.98 -12.16
C LEU A 182 33.03 -22.49 -12.38
N GLU A 183 32.05 -22.90 -13.18
CA GLU A 183 31.86 -24.31 -13.53
C GLU A 183 33.04 -24.90 -14.32
N GLN A 184 33.56 -24.15 -15.30
CA GLN A 184 34.72 -24.58 -16.09
C GLN A 184 35.97 -24.74 -15.21
N HIS A 185 36.23 -23.78 -14.32
CA HIS A 185 37.36 -23.84 -13.39
C HIS A 185 37.24 -24.99 -12.38
N SER A 186 36.04 -25.25 -11.85
CA SER A 186 35.77 -26.38 -10.95
C SER A 186 36.02 -27.73 -11.64
N LYS A 187 35.57 -27.91 -12.89
CA LYS A 187 35.81 -29.13 -13.69
C LYS A 187 37.30 -29.35 -13.95
N ARG A 188 38.08 -28.28 -14.15
CA ARG A 188 39.52 -28.32 -14.41
C ARG A 188 40.36 -28.65 -13.16
N GLN A 189 40.00 -28.10 -12.00
CA GLN A 189 40.63 -28.48 -10.72
C GLN A 189 40.35 -29.94 -10.35
N LYS A 190 39.15 -30.44 -10.62
CA LYS A 190 38.79 -31.84 -10.36
C LYS A 190 39.61 -32.83 -11.22
N SER A 191 39.99 -32.44 -12.43
CA SER A 191 40.82 -33.25 -13.33
C SER A 191 42.33 -33.13 -13.04
N GLN A 192 42.81 -32.01 -12.53
CA GLN A 192 44.20 -31.89 -12.06
C GLN A 192 44.47 -32.69 -10.77
N ASN A 193 43.49 -32.81 -9.88
CA ASN A 193 43.61 -33.64 -8.66
C ASN A 193 43.61 -35.16 -8.93
N MET A 194 43.22 -35.62 -10.12
CA MET A 194 43.30 -37.05 -10.47
C MET A 194 44.63 -37.45 -11.13
N ASN A 195 45.44 -36.47 -11.56
CA ASN A 195 46.70 -36.71 -12.30
C ASN A 195 47.97 -36.57 -11.44
N SER A 196 47.87 -36.35 -10.12
CA SER A 196 49.01 -36.27 -9.20
C SER A 196 49.21 -37.51 -8.31
N SER A 197 48.54 -38.62 -8.63
CA SER A 197 48.56 -39.87 -7.85
C SER A 197 49.41 -40.99 -8.47
N GLU A 198 50.37 -40.68 -9.35
CA GLU A 198 51.32 -41.66 -9.86
C GLU A 198 52.75 -41.13 -9.71
N MET A 199 53.41 -41.53 -8.61
CA MET A 199 54.86 -41.78 -8.47
C MET A 199 55.24 -41.68 -6.98
N SER A 200 55.21 -42.80 -6.27
CA SER A 200 56.18 -43.17 -5.23
C SER A 200 55.91 -44.61 -4.84
N ASP A 201 56.50 -45.50 -5.63
CA ASP A 201 56.65 -46.91 -5.30
C ASP A 201 57.95 -47.12 -4.51
N VAL A 202 58.02 -48.26 -3.82
CA VAL A 202 59.17 -48.90 -3.13
C VAL A 202 59.17 -48.86 -1.58
N SER A 203 58.63 -49.97 -1.03
CA SER A 203 59.09 -50.79 0.11
C SER A 203 58.42 -50.69 1.50
N ASP A 204 57.31 -51.44 1.67
CA ASP A 204 57.06 -52.62 2.57
C ASP A 204 57.68 -52.75 3.98
N PRO A 205 57.16 -53.60 4.90
CA PRO A 205 55.78 -54.02 5.24
C PRO A 205 55.49 -53.91 6.76
N SER A 206 54.26 -54.22 7.20
CA SER A 206 53.97 -55.22 8.28
C SER A 206 52.74 -54.92 9.16
N MET A 207 51.92 -55.97 9.33
CA MET A 207 50.97 -56.29 10.41
C MET A 207 49.48 -55.85 10.32
N ASN A 208 48.70 -56.84 9.83
CA ASN A 208 47.62 -57.56 10.54
C ASN A 208 46.13 -57.15 10.42
N ASN A 209 45.41 -58.10 9.79
CA ASN A 209 44.06 -58.66 10.08
C ASN A 209 42.83 -57.73 10.04
N GLY A 210 41.74 -58.07 9.32
CA GLY A 210 41.46 -59.28 8.55
C GLY A 210 40.05 -59.29 7.91
N LEU A 211 39.79 -60.38 7.18
CA LEU A 211 38.52 -60.92 6.66
C LEU A 211 37.79 -60.12 5.56
N LEU A 212 37.95 -60.42 4.27
CA LEU A 212 37.38 -61.53 3.46
C LEU A 212 35.85 -61.67 3.54
N ASN A 213 35.11 -61.14 2.55
CA ASN A 213 34.55 -61.93 1.43
C ASN A 213 33.47 -61.16 0.64
N SER A 214 33.63 -61.13 -0.68
CA SER A 214 32.58 -60.88 -1.69
C SER A 214 31.97 -62.24 -2.10
N PRO A 215 30.74 -62.30 -2.65
CA PRO A 215 30.65 -62.43 -4.11
C PRO A 215 29.44 -61.77 -4.81
N ASP A 216 29.60 -61.60 -6.12
CA ASP A 216 28.69 -61.04 -7.12
C ASP A 216 27.39 -61.83 -7.39
N LYS A 217 26.40 -61.08 -7.93
CA LYS A 217 25.33 -61.44 -8.91
C LYS A 217 24.15 -62.35 -8.51
N GLN A 218 22.93 -61.79 -8.51
CA GLN A 218 21.88 -62.03 -9.54
C GLN A 218 20.49 -61.38 -9.21
N SER A 219 19.92 -60.73 -10.24
CA SER A 219 18.51 -60.69 -10.68
C SER A 219 17.36 -60.10 -9.82
N ALA A 220 16.86 -58.94 -10.29
CA ALA A 220 15.46 -58.56 -10.58
C ALA A 220 14.31 -58.82 -9.57
N ARG A 221 13.75 -57.74 -9.00
CA ARG A 221 12.33 -57.32 -9.08
C ARG A 221 12.02 -56.19 -8.08
N ASP A 222 11.58 -55.04 -8.58
CA ASP A 222 10.54 -54.22 -7.94
C ASP A 222 9.18 -54.96 -8.07
N PRO A 223 8.12 -54.70 -7.27
CA PRO A 223 7.77 -53.40 -6.68
C PRO A 223 7.12 -53.40 -5.27
N VAL A 224 6.77 -52.18 -4.80
CA VAL A 224 5.63 -51.81 -3.92
C VAL A 224 5.94 -51.33 -2.48
N SER A 225 5.81 -50.00 -2.32
CA SER A 225 5.06 -49.24 -1.29
C SER A 225 5.34 -49.44 0.22
N SER A 226 5.87 -48.42 0.90
CA SER A 226 5.07 -47.41 1.63
C SER A 226 5.92 -46.54 2.59
N LYS A 227 5.57 -45.25 2.64
CA LYS A 227 5.73 -44.23 3.71
C LYS A 227 6.85 -44.40 4.76
N VAL A 228 7.69 -43.37 4.93
CA VAL A 228 7.87 -42.59 6.19
C VAL A 228 8.38 -41.19 5.85
N ALA A 229 7.85 -40.21 6.58
CA ALA A 229 8.01 -38.77 6.41
C ALA A 229 9.21 -38.18 7.18
N ASN A 230 9.53 -36.94 6.78
CA ASN A 230 10.20 -35.87 7.54
C ASN A 230 11.73 -35.75 7.43
N ARG A 231 12.13 -34.86 6.51
CA ARG A 231 13.42 -34.16 6.49
C ARG A 231 13.57 -33.26 7.72
N VAL A 232 14.73 -33.37 8.35
CA VAL A 232 15.23 -32.58 9.46
C VAL A 232 15.43 -31.11 9.03
N ILE A 233 14.85 -30.17 9.79
CA ILE A 233 15.08 -28.72 9.65
C ILE A 233 15.98 -28.27 10.83
N PRO A 234 17.09 -27.55 10.60
CA PRO A 234 17.90 -26.98 11.67
C PRO A 234 17.14 -25.86 12.40
N ALA A 235 16.93 -26.05 13.70
CA ALA A 235 16.29 -25.08 14.59
C ALA A 235 17.26 -23.95 14.97
N TYR A 236 16.98 -22.71 14.52
CA TYR A 236 17.56 -21.51 15.11
C TYR A 236 16.62 -20.96 16.20
N ARG A 237 17.19 -20.78 17.39
CA ARG A 237 16.53 -20.51 18.66
C ARG A 237 15.86 -19.12 18.67
N ARG A 238 14.57 -19.05 19.03
CA ARG A 238 13.95 -17.82 19.53
C ARG A 238 14.38 -17.61 20.99
N ALA A 239 15.04 -16.51 21.29
CA ALA A 239 15.17 -16.03 22.66
C ALA A 239 13.79 -15.54 23.14
N LYS A 240 13.16 -16.31 24.02
CA LYS A 240 12.05 -15.84 24.86
C LYS A 240 12.67 -15.28 26.14
N VAL A 241 12.53 -13.99 26.41
CA VAL A 241 12.62 -13.47 27.77
C VAL A 241 11.25 -12.92 28.12
N ARG A 242 10.57 -13.66 29.01
CA ARG A 242 9.34 -13.27 29.69
C ARG A 242 9.79 -12.92 31.11
N GLY A 243 9.66 -11.67 31.52
CA GLY A 243 9.98 -11.23 32.87
C GLY A 243 9.37 -9.85 33.10
N ALA A 244 8.25 -9.83 33.80
CA ALA A 244 7.64 -8.61 34.31
C ALA A 244 8.48 -8.08 35.48
N VAL A 245 8.65 -6.77 35.55
CA VAL A 245 9.06 -6.07 36.78
C VAL A 245 7.97 -5.06 37.06
N LEU A 246 7.16 -5.37 38.07
CA LEU A 246 6.30 -4.41 38.75
C LEU A 246 7.20 -3.63 39.71
N ILE A 247 7.18 -2.30 39.62
CA ILE A 247 7.72 -1.44 40.67
C ILE A 247 6.52 -0.68 41.24
N ASP A 248 6.03 -1.21 42.36
CA ASP A 248 5.27 -0.43 43.33
C ASP A 248 6.25 0.48 44.07
N THR A 249 5.92 1.77 44.10
CA THR A 249 6.33 2.65 45.20
C THR A 249 5.21 3.66 45.42
N GLU A 250 4.37 3.35 46.40
CA GLU A 250 3.45 4.28 47.04
C GLU A 250 4.22 5.10 48.10
N ASP A 251 3.80 6.37 48.20
CA ASP A 251 3.82 7.31 49.34
C ASP A 251 5.12 7.81 49.98
N ASP A 252 5.34 9.14 49.92
CA ASP A 252 5.00 10.01 51.08
C ASP A 252 5.07 11.53 50.79
N LYS A 253 3.92 12.19 51.02
CA LYS A 253 3.64 13.48 51.71
C LYS A 253 4.28 14.83 51.31
N HIS A 254 3.36 15.79 51.11
CA HIS A 254 3.31 17.19 51.59
C HIS A 254 4.54 18.11 51.49
N ASN A 255 4.44 19.09 50.59
CA ASN A 255 4.32 20.52 50.95
C ASN A 255 3.80 21.34 49.77
#